data_AF-A0A2N5DYP1-F1
#
_entry.id   AF-A0A2N5DYP1-F1
#
_cell.length_a   1.000
_cell.length_b   1.000
_cell.length_c   1.000
_cell.angle_alpha   90.00
_cell.angle_beta   90.00
_cell.angle_gamma   90.00
#
_symmetry.space_group_name_H-M   'P 1'
#
loop_
_entity.id
_entity.type
_entity.pdbx_description
1 polymer ?
#
loop_
_entity_poly.entity_id
_entity_poly.type
_entity_poly.pdbx_seq_one_letter_code
_entity_poly.pdbx_strand_id
1 'polypeptide(L)' 'MAINFSEIDQQAAALRKAHAVLSLVTDSLPVTTENEDCVWAISAALGIVHDVIEALDNTVNHHLHAQHSGSENA' A
#
# COMPACT_ATOMS: atom_id res chain seq x y z
N MET A 1 2.44 -12.43 -21.55
CA MET A 1 2.57 -11.10 -20.95
C MET A 1 3.63 -11.21 -19.88
N ALA A 2 4.82 -10.64 -20.09
CA ALA A 2 5.87 -10.69 -19.09
C ALA A 2 5.50 -9.70 -17.99
N ILE A 3 5.32 -10.18 -16.77
CA ILE A 3 5.17 -9.31 -15.60
C ILE A 3 6.53 -8.64 -15.37
N ASN A 4 6.63 -7.34 -15.63
CA ASN A 4 7.82 -6.57 -15.34
C ASN A 4 7.84 -6.24 -13.85
N PHE A 5 8.59 -7.02 -13.08
CA PHE A 5 8.74 -6.82 -11.63
C PHE A 5 9.30 -5.44 -11.28
N SER A 6 10.08 -4.80 -12.17
CA SER A 6 10.56 -3.43 -11.91
C SER A 6 9.45 -2.38 -11.89
N GLU A 7 8.39 -2.54 -12.70
CA GLU A 7 7.22 -1.65 -12.67
C GLU A 7 6.41 -1.87 -11.39
N ILE A 8 6.32 -3.11 -10.91
CA ILE A 8 5.65 -3.46 -9.65
C ILE A 8 6.41 -2.84 -8.46
N ASP A 9 7.73 -2.96 -8.43
CA ASP A 9 8.56 -2.37 -7.36
C ASP A 9 8.46 -0.84 -7.34
N GLN A 10 8.44 -0.21 -8.53
CA GLN A 10 8.26 1.25 -8.64
C GLN A 10 6.87 1.69 -8.17
N GLN A 11 5.82 0.94 -8.52
CA GLN A 11 4.45 1.20 -8.07
C GLN A 11 4.31 1.02 -6.56
N ALA A 12 4.88 -0.05 -5.98
CA ALA A 12 4.89 -0.28 -4.55
C ALA A 12 5.65 0.83 -3.78
N ALA A 13 6.79 1.28 -4.31
CA ALA A 13 7.53 2.41 -3.74
C ALA A 13 6.74 3.73 -3.81
N ALA A 14 6.03 3.99 -4.91
CA ALA A 14 5.16 5.14 -5.04
C ALA A 14 3.97 5.08 -4.07
N LEU A 15 3.39 3.90 -3.86
CA LEU A 15 2.29 3.66 -2.93
C LEU A 15 2.71 3.92 -1.48
N ARG A 16 3.88 3.41 -1.07
CA ARG A 16 4.46 3.69 0.26
C ARG A 16 4.74 5.17 0.49
N LYS A 17 5.21 5.89 -0.55
CA LYS A 17 5.38 7.35 -0.47
C LYS A 17 4.04 8.08 -0.34
N ALA A 18 3.02 7.67 -1.09
CA ALA A 18 1.68 8.24 -0.98
C ALA A 18 1.09 8.02 0.43
N HIS A 19 1.27 6.82 1.00
CA HIS A 19 0.88 6.51 2.37
C HIS A 19 1.56 7.43 3.39
N ALA A 20 2.88 7.61 3.29
CA ALA A 20 3.63 8.47 4.21
C ALA A 20 3.17 9.93 4.14
N VAL A 21 2.90 10.44 2.93
CA VAL A 21 2.38 11.81 2.74
C VAL A 21 0.97 11.93 3.30
N LEU A 22 0.08 10.99 3.00
CA LEU A 22 -1.29 10.97 3.53
C LEU A 22 -1.30 10.90 5.06
N SER A 23 -0.44 10.08 5.68
CA SER A 23 -0.30 10.00 7.14
C SER A 23 0.10 11.34 7.74
N LEU A 24 1.11 12.00 7.16
CA LEU A 24 1.55 13.31 7.61
C LEU A 24 0.45 14.38 7.50
N VAL A 25 -0.32 14.32 6.40
CA VAL A 25 -1.44 15.22 6.16
C VAL A 25 -2.55 14.98 7.17
N THR A 26 -2.92 13.73 7.44
CA THR A 26 -3.91 13.37 8.48
C THR A 26 -3.46 13.86 9.86
N ASP A 27 -2.20 13.63 10.24
CA ASP A 27 -1.65 14.06 11.54
C ASP A 27 -1.61 15.58 11.70
N SER A 28 -1.46 16.30 10.57
CA SER A 28 -1.35 17.76 10.56
C SER A 28 -2.69 18.48 10.35
N LEU A 29 -3.76 17.75 10.00
CA LEU A 29 -5.06 18.36 9.75
C LEU A 29 -5.77 18.67 11.08
N PRO A 30 -6.03 19.95 11.39
CA PRO A 30 -6.79 20.30 12.59
C PRO A 30 -8.22 19.81 12.41
N VAL A 31 -8.71 18.93 13.28
CA VAL A 31 -10.10 18.46 13.21
C VAL A 31 -11.03 19.57 13.70
N THR A 32 -11.66 20.27 12.76
CA THR A 32 -12.69 21.28 13.01
C THR A 32 -13.99 20.86 12.33
N THR A 33 -15.12 21.37 12.79
CA THR A 33 -16.43 21.08 12.17
C THR A 33 -16.54 21.57 10.72
N GLU A 34 -15.66 22.47 10.27
CA GLU A 34 -15.65 22.95 8.87
C GLU A 34 -14.87 22.03 7.92
N ASN A 35 -13.99 21.17 8.44
CA ASN A 35 -13.14 20.30 7.62
C ASN A 35 -13.30 18.81 7.96
N GLU A 36 -14.33 18.45 8.72
CA GLU A 36 -14.67 17.08 9.11
C GLU A 36 -14.79 16.14 7.90
N ASP A 37 -15.47 16.58 6.83
CA ASP A 37 -15.61 15.81 5.58
C ASP A 37 -14.25 15.60 4.89
N CYS A 38 -13.37 16.60 4.92
CA CYS A 38 -12.02 16.50 4.36
C CYS A 38 -11.14 15.56 5.19
N VAL A 39 -11.21 15.65 6.52
CA VAL A 39 -10.50 14.75 7.45
C VAL A 39 -10.97 13.30 7.22
N TRP A 40 -12.28 13.09 7.07
CA TRP A 40 -12.85 11.77 6.77
C TRP A 40 -12.35 11.23 5.42
N ALA A 41 -12.40 12.04 4.36
CA ALA A 41 -11.96 11.62 3.03
C ALA A 41 -10.45 11.29 2.99
N ILE A 42 -9.63 12.08 3.66
CA ILE A 42 -8.17 11.85 3.76
C ILE A 42 -7.88 10.59 4.57
N SER A 43 -8.59 10.38 5.68
CA SER A 43 -8.46 9.17 6.50
C SER A 43 -8.89 7.92 5.74
N ALA A 44 -9.97 8.00 4.95
CA ALA A 44 -10.43 6.91 4.09
C ALA A 44 -9.40 6.61 2.98
N ALA A 45 -8.84 7.64 2.35
CA ALA A 45 -7.78 7.48 1.35
C ALA A 45 -6.52 6.84 1.95
N LEU A 46 -6.13 7.25 3.16
CA LEU A 46 -5.01 6.63 3.89
C LEU A 46 -5.25 5.13 4.14
N GLY A 47 -6.45 4.76 4.60
CA GLY A 47 -6.83 3.37 4.82
C GLY A 47 -6.77 2.52 3.55
N ILE A 48 -7.33 3.01 2.43
CA ILE A 48 -7.29 2.30 1.15
C ILE A 48 -5.84 2.09 0.69
N VAL A 49 -4.98 3.10 0.82
CA VAL A 49 -3.57 2.98 0.45
C VAL A 49 -2.87 1.95 1.33
N HIS A 50 -3.15 1.92 2.63
CA HIS A 50 -2.62 0.92 3.55
C HIS A 50 -3.04 -0.50 3.16
N ASP A 51 -4.33 -0.73 2.90
CA ASP A 51 -4.87 -2.03 2.51
C ASP A 51 -4.26 -2.55 1.21
N VAL A 52 -4.03 -1.67 0.23
CA VAL A 52 -3.39 -2.04 -1.04
C VAL A 52 -1.92 -2.43 -0.82
N ILE A 53 -1.19 -1.73 0.06
CA ILE A 53 0.18 -2.11 0.41
C ILE A 53 0.20 -3.50 1.07
N GLU A 54 -0.71 -3.77 2.00
CA GLU A 54 -0.80 -5.07 2.68
C GLU A 54 -1.16 -6.20 1.71
N ALA A 55 -2.10 -5.96 0.78
CA ALA A 55 -2.46 -6.93 -0.26
C ALA A 55 -1.28 -7.23 -1.21
N LEU A 56 -0.48 -6.22 -1.56
CA LEU A 56 0.74 -6.38 -2.34
C LEU A 56 1.78 -7.22 -1.59
N ASP A 57 2.08 -6.89 -0.32
CA ASP A 57 3.04 -7.66 0.48
C ASP A 57 2.58 -9.10 0.69
N ASN A 58 1.28 -9.34 0.94
CA ASN A 58 0.72 -10.69 1.02
C ASN A 58 0.84 -11.46 -0.29
N THR A 59 0.59 -10.81 -1.43
CA THR A 59 0.73 -11.44 -2.76
C THR A 59 2.18 -11.81 -3.05
N VAL A 60 3.13 -10.92 -2.74
CA VAL A 60 4.57 -11.18 -2.89
C VAL A 60 5.02 -12.31 -1.97
N ASN A 61 4.62 -12.29 -0.69
CA ASN A 61 4.95 -13.36 0.26
C ASN A 61 4.39 -14.71 -0.17
N HIS A 62 3.15 -14.75 -0.69
CA HIS A 62 2.54 -15.97 -1.21
C HIS A 62 3.29 -16.50 -2.44
N HIS A 63 3.70 -15.60 -3.35
CA HIS A 63 4.48 -15.96 -4.53
C HIS A 63 5.89 -16.48 -4.19
N LEU A 64 6.56 -15.88 -3.20
CA LEU A 64 7.84 -16.36 -2.69
C LEU A 64 7.71 -17.73 -2.01
N HIS A 65 6.68 -17.92 -1.17
CA HIS A 65 6.42 -19.22 -0.53
C HIS A 65 6.13 -20.32 -1.53
N ALA A 66 5.35 -20.03 -2.58
CA ALA A 66 5.04 -20.98 -3.64
C ALA A 66 6.28 -21.39 -4.45
N GLN A 67 7.25 -20.48 -4.63
CA GLN A 67 8.52 -20.80 -5.28
C GLN A 67 9.44 -21.64 -4.39
N HIS A 68 9.47 -21.37 -3.09
CA HIS A 68 10.29 -22.14 -2.15
C HIS A 68 9.77 -23.57 -1.96
N SER A 69 8.45 -23.76 -1.90
CA SER A 69 7.84 -25.10 -1.79
C SER A 69 7.83 -25.89 -3.10
N GLY A 70 8.12 -25.26 -4.24
CA GLY A 70 8.39 -25.94 -5.52
C GLY A 70 9.83 -26.45 -5.67
N SER A 71 10.77 -25.99 -4.84
CA SER A 71 12.19 -26.36 -4.94
C SER A 71 12.60 -27.55 -4.06
N GLU A 72 11.69 -28.08 -3.23
CA GLU A 72 11.97 -29.20 -2.32
C GLU A 72 11.54 -30.58 -2.88
N ASN A 73 11.15 -30.63 -4.16
CA ASN A 73 10.66 -31.86 -4.83
C ASN A 73 11.31 -32.12 -6.21
N ALA A 74 12.50 -31.57 -6.47
CA ALA A 74 13.27 -31.82 -7.71
C ALA A 74 14.60 -32.52 -7.42
#